data_AF-W2RGI3-F1
#
_entry.id   AF-W2RGI3-F1
#
_cell.length_a   1.000
_cell.length_b   1.000
_cell.length_c   1.000
_cell.angle_alpha   90.00
_cell.angle_beta   90.00
_cell.angle_gamma   90.00
#
_symmetry.space_group_name_H-M   'P 1'
#
loop_
_entity.id
_entity.type
_entity.pdbx_description
1 polymer ?
#
loop_
_entity_poly.entity_id
_entity_poly.type
_entity_poly.pdbx_seq_one_letter_code
_entity_poly.pdbx_strand_id
1 'polypeptide(L)'
;MSSLMIVRVNMTNGVLPAGLLSSDFPPTLYDIEICVTNLHTLPDNLDTKWPPAAIIQVEYSQLTTVPAVLPRLQPYYLAVTGNPITELPPEVFEVDGMLYLGISEMNIRELPRNVTKLSSDLSWIFIGETNISFFWAWVDELVIRMEGRANPWLAGPTPYCDDFEKILNGTSSTFRVPLLPEYSQTMMDPSEANRPVLEKSVRCDPTIEGLFYPLDIEDSINAISTPPPLVRYVG
;
A
#
# COMPACT_ATOMS: atom_id res chain seq x y z
N MET A 1 6.67 -2.32 -23.20
CA MET A 1 6.47 -1.65 -21.90
C MET A 1 7.76 -0.92 -21.59
N SER A 2 7.70 0.38 -21.33
CA SER A 2 8.88 1.19 -21.01
C SER A 2 8.85 1.50 -19.51
N SER A 3 9.98 1.26 -18.84
CA SER A 3 10.13 1.47 -17.40
C SER A 3 11.21 2.52 -17.10
N LEU A 4 11.01 3.29 -16.05
CA LEU A 4 11.97 4.21 -15.44
C LEU A 4 12.19 3.77 -14.01
N MET A 5 13.41 3.36 -13.69
CA MET A 5 13.80 2.93 -12.36
C MET A 5 14.84 3.92 -11.81
N ILE A 6 14.52 4.53 -10.66
CA ILE A 6 15.40 5.44 -9.94
C ILE A 6 15.63 4.85 -8.56
N VAL A 7 16.73 4.13 -8.40
CA VAL A 7 16.99 3.31 -7.23
C VAL A 7 18.26 3.78 -6.54
N ARG A 8 18.19 3.99 -5.22
CA ARG A 8 19.34 4.45 -4.41
C ARG A 8 19.94 5.78 -4.88
N VAL A 9 19.09 6.68 -5.36
CA VAL A 9 19.51 8.00 -5.82
C VAL A 9 19.26 9.05 -4.74
N ASN A 10 20.32 9.78 -4.42
CA ASN A 10 20.22 10.99 -3.62
C ASN A 10 19.92 12.19 -4.55
N MET A 11 18.67 12.63 -4.58
CA MET A 11 18.19 13.76 -5.36
C MET A 11 18.55 15.08 -4.69
N THR A 12 18.99 16.06 -5.48
CA THR A 12 19.24 17.42 -4.99
C THR A 12 17.97 17.98 -4.33
N ASN A 13 18.08 18.35 -3.05
CA ASN A 13 16.98 18.84 -2.22
C ASN A 13 15.80 17.87 -2.02
N GLY A 14 15.96 16.58 -2.34
CA GLY A 14 14.90 15.56 -2.15
C GLY A 14 13.66 15.79 -3.02
N VAL A 15 13.84 16.31 -4.24
CA VAL A 15 12.78 16.57 -5.21
C VAL A 15 13.12 15.95 -6.57
N LEU A 16 12.09 15.66 -7.38
CA LEU A 16 12.29 15.15 -8.73
C LEU A 16 13.18 16.11 -9.56
N PRO A 17 14.19 15.59 -10.28
CA PRO A 17 14.99 16.41 -11.19
C PRO A 17 14.15 16.98 -12.34
N ALA A 18 14.57 18.13 -12.87
CA ALA A 18 13.81 18.90 -13.87
C ALA A 18 13.41 18.10 -15.12
N GLY A 19 14.22 17.11 -15.53
CA GLY A 19 13.90 16.23 -16.67
C GLY A 19 12.62 15.42 -16.46
N LEU A 20 12.34 14.98 -15.24
CA LEU A 20 11.10 14.25 -14.90
C LEU A 20 9.89 15.18 -14.77
N LEU A 21 10.10 16.49 -14.85
CA LEU A 21 9.08 17.53 -14.80
C LEU A 21 8.83 18.17 -16.18
N SER A 22 9.46 17.64 -17.22
CA SER A 22 9.30 18.09 -18.60
C SER A 22 7.86 17.94 -19.07
N SER A 23 7.36 18.88 -19.87
CA SER A 23 6.10 18.72 -20.60
C SER A 23 6.19 17.70 -21.73
N ASP A 24 7.41 17.37 -22.16
CA ASP A 24 7.72 16.33 -23.14
C ASP A 24 8.18 15.04 -22.43
N PHE A 25 7.54 14.71 -21.31
CA PHE A 25 7.82 13.47 -20.59
C PHE A 25 7.33 12.27 -21.45
N PRO A 26 8.08 11.16 -21.53
CA PRO A 26 7.77 10.10 -22.49
C PRO A 26 6.35 9.53 -22.31
N PRO A 27 5.44 9.67 -23.29
CA PRO A 27 4.04 9.28 -23.13
C PRO A 27 3.84 7.76 -23.14
N THR A 28 4.87 7.00 -23.52
CA THR A 28 4.87 5.53 -23.54
C THR A 28 5.46 4.93 -22.28
N LEU A 29 5.94 5.74 -21.33
CA LEU A 29 6.40 5.26 -20.04
C LEU A 29 5.19 4.71 -19.29
N TYR A 30 5.27 3.46 -18.86
CA TYR A 30 4.13 2.79 -18.20
C TYR A 30 4.46 2.39 -16.77
N ASP A 31 5.74 2.38 -16.43
CA ASP A 31 6.24 1.82 -15.20
C ASP A 31 7.31 2.74 -14.62
N ILE A 32 7.01 3.33 -13.47
CA ILE A 32 7.79 4.38 -12.84
C ILE A 32 8.07 3.96 -11.40
N GLU A 33 9.31 3.61 -11.13
CA GLU A 33 9.76 3.07 -9.86
C GLU A 33 10.83 3.99 -9.27
N ILE A 34 10.56 4.55 -8.10
CA ILE A 34 11.46 5.42 -7.34
C ILE A 34 11.64 4.77 -5.96
N CYS A 35 12.78 4.12 -5.76
CA CYS A 35 12.98 3.19 -4.64
C CYS A 35 14.23 3.57 -3.86
N VAL A 36 14.14 3.62 -2.53
CA VAL A 36 15.29 3.93 -1.66
C VAL A 36 15.91 5.28 -2.02
N THR A 37 15.12 6.36 -1.96
CA THR A 37 15.60 7.71 -2.30
C THR A 37 15.36 8.70 -1.15
N ASN A 38 15.85 9.93 -1.28
CA ASN A 38 15.52 11.02 -0.37
C ASN A 38 14.34 11.88 -0.86
N LEU A 39 13.52 11.38 -1.79
CA LEU A 39 12.36 12.10 -2.31
C LEU A 39 11.32 12.31 -1.21
N HIS A 40 11.00 13.56 -0.88
CA HIS A 40 10.03 13.90 0.19
C HIS A 40 8.76 14.58 -0.31
N THR A 41 8.70 14.96 -1.60
CA THR A 41 7.50 15.57 -2.19
C THR A 41 7.43 15.34 -3.70
N LEU A 42 6.21 15.43 -4.23
CA LEU A 42 5.93 15.48 -5.67
C LEU A 42 5.27 16.83 -6.03
N PRO A 43 5.55 17.42 -7.20
CA PRO A 43 4.87 18.63 -7.63
C PRO A 43 3.38 18.39 -7.88
N ASP A 44 2.54 19.36 -7.51
CA ASP A 44 1.10 19.23 -7.63
C ASP A 44 0.63 19.04 -9.08
N ASN A 45 1.34 19.59 -10.08
CA ASN A 45 0.96 19.44 -11.49
C ASN A 45 1.59 18.22 -12.20
N LEU A 46 2.07 17.22 -11.47
CA LEU A 46 2.72 16.04 -12.07
C LEU A 46 1.76 15.24 -12.96
N ASP A 47 0.47 15.23 -12.64
CA ASP A 47 -0.64 14.68 -13.42
C ASP A 47 -0.84 15.33 -14.80
N THR A 48 -0.28 16.52 -15.02
CA THR A 48 -0.26 17.16 -16.36
C THR A 48 0.92 16.71 -17.23
N LYS A 49 1.84 15.91 -16.67
CA LYS A 49 3.12 15.55 -17.28
C LYS A 49 3.30 14.05 -17.41
N TRP A 50 3.02 13.31 -16.36
CA TRP A 50 3.18 11.86 -16.34
C TRP A 50 1.95 11.16 -16.94
N PRO A 51 2.15 10.02 -17.61
CA PRO A 51 1.06 9.28 -18.22
C PRO A 51 0.12 8.69 -17.14
N PRO A 52 -1.20 8.73 -17.37
CA PRO A 52 -2.15 8.09 -16.47
C PRO A 52 -2.11 6.56 -16.60
N ALA A 53 -2.75 5.84 -15.68
CA ALA A 53 -2.81 4.38 -15.66
C ALA A 53 -1.44 3.68 -15.63
N ALA A 54 -0.38 4.40 -15.26
CA ALA A 54 0.94 3.84 -15.07
C ALA A 54 1.00 3.02 -13.76
N ILE A 55 2.01 2.14 -13.71
CA ILE A 55 2.54 1.60 -12.46
C ILE A 55 3.41 2.69 -11.85
N ILE A 56 3.07 3.10 -10.62
CA ILE A 56 3.78 4.13 -9.88
C ILE A 56 4.17 3.56 -8.53
N GLN A 57 5.48 3.40 -8.31
CA GLN A 57 6.05 2.95 -7.05
C GLN A 57 6.97 4.05 -6.54
N VAL A 58 6.69 4.58 -5.36
CA VAL A 58 7.56 5.50 -4.64
C VAL A 58 7.84 4.88 -3.28
N GLU A 59 8.71 3.88 -3.25
CA GLU A 59 8.94 3.03 -2.07
C GLU A 59 10.20 3.45 -1.32
N TYR A 60 10.21 3.25 0.00
CA TYR A 60 11.35 3.52 0.88
C TYR A 60 11.99 4.91 0.65
N SER A 61 11.14 5.89 0.44
CA SER A 61 11.54 7.29 0.25
C SER A 61 11.25 8.09 1.52
N GLN A 62 11.01 9.40 1.41
CA GLN A 62 10.81 10.29 2.55
C GLN A 62 9.46 11.03 2.48
N LEU A 63 8.46 10.45 1.80
CA LEU A 63 7.10 11.01 1.79
C LEU A 63 6.50 10.93 3.19
N THR A 64 6.12 12.05 3.78
CA THR A 64 5.43 12.07 5.08
C THR A 64 3.91 11.97 4.97
N THR A 65 3.39 12.16 3.76
CA THR A 65 1.97 12.05 3.37
C THR A 65 1.90 11.53 1.95
N VAL A 66 0.80 10.89 1.54
CA VAL A 66 0.54 10.59 0.12
C VAL A 66 0.26 11.91 -0.61
N PRO A 67 1.10 12.35 -1.57
CA PRO A 67 0.83 13.58 -2.32
C PRO A 67 -0.47 13.46 -3.13
N ALA A 68 -1.33 14.49 -3.08
CA ALA A 68 -2.64 14.48 -3.75
C ALA A 68 -2.57 14.27 -5.27
N VAL A 69 -1.41 14.49 -5.88
CA VAL A 69 -1.17 14.24 -7.30
C VAL A 69 -1.14 12.73 -7.63
N LEU A 70 -0.80 11.86 -6.68
CA LEU A 70 -0.74 10.41 -6.92
C LEU A 70 -2.12 9.82 -7.24
N PRO A 71 -3.20 10.08 -6.47
CA PRO A 71 -4.54 9.69 -6.89
C PRO A 71 -4.99 10.34 -8.20
N ARG A 72 -4.65 11.62 -8.44
CA ARG A 72 -5.05 12.32 -9.68
C ARG A 72 -4.42 11.75 -10.95
N LEU A 73 -3.23 11.14 -10.83
CA LEU A 73 -2.57 10.42 -11.92
C LEU A 73 -3.36 9.18 -12.38
N GLN A 74 -4.37 8.74 -11.62
CA GLN A 74 -5.14 7.53 -11.92
C GLN A 74 -4.23 6.31 -12.17
N PRO A 75 -3.29 5.97 -11.26
CA PRO A 75 -2.41 4.83 -11.45
C PRO A 75 -3.22 3.54 -11.56
N TYR A 76 -2.74 2.62 -12.39
CA TYR A 76 -3.23 1.24 -12.39
C TYR A 76 -2.73 0.48 -11.16
N TYR A 77 -1.52 0.84 -10.72
CA TYR A 77 -0.80 0.24 -9.61
C TYR A 77 -0.12 1.36 -8.84
N LEU A 78 -0.38 1.47 -7.53
CA LEU A 78 0.27 2.45 -6.67
C LEU A 78 0.93 1.76 -5.47
N ALA A 79 2.21 1.98 -5.25
CA ALA A 79 2.87 1.63 -3.99
C ALA A 79 3.63 2.83 -3.39
N VAL A 80 3.46 3.01 -2.09
CA VAL A 80 4.20 3.98 -1.27
C VAL A 80 4.83 3.32 -0.04
N THR A 81 5.04 2.01 -0.11
CA THR A 81 5.61 1.15 0.94
C THR A 81 6.87 1.75 1.56
N GLY A 82 7.04 1.63 2.88
CA GLY A 82 8.27 2.01 3.58
C GLY A 82 8.52 3.52 3.70
N ASN A 83 7.56 4.38 3.33
CA ASN A 83 7.66 5.82 3.58
C ASN A 83 7.23 6.17 5.02
N PRO A 84 7.68 7.30 5.59
CA PRO A 84 7.27 7.76 6.92
C PRO A 84 5.83 8.35 6.96
N ILE A 85 4.89 7.75 6.22
CA ILE A 85 3.48 8.12 6.21
C ILE A 85 2.80 7.48 7.41
N THR A 86 1.98 8.27 8.11
CA THR A 86 1.25 7.82 9.31
C THR A 86 -0.27 7.79 9.10
N GLU A 87 -0.76 8.51 8.09
CA GLU A 87 -2.18 8.63 7.75
C GLU A 87 -2.35 8.60 6.23
N LEU A 88 -3.45 7.99 5.77
CA LEU A 88 -3.78 7.89 4.36
C LEU A 88 -4.99 8.76 4.01
N PRO A 89 -4.92 9.57 2.92
CA PRO A 89 -6.09 10.26 2.41
C PRO A 89 -7.08 9.25 1.80
N PRO A 90 -8.41 9.42 1.96
CA PRO A 90 -9.39 8.50 1.40
C PRO A 90 -9.29 8.36 -0.13
N GLU A 91 -8.86 9.40 -0.82
CA GLU A 91 -8.70 9.45 -2.27
C GLU A 91 -7.77 8.35 -2.82
N VAL A 92 -6.86 7.81 -2.01
CA VAL A 92 -6.01 6.67 -2.42
C VAL A 92 -6.83 5.41 -2.68
N PHE A 93 -8.00 5.25 -2.06
CA PHE A 93 -8.91 4.12 -2.29
C PHE A 93 -9.96 4.41 -3.38
N GLU A 94 -10.05 5.66 -3.85
CA GLU A 94 -11.09 6.15 -4.78
C GLU A 94 -10.60 6.28 -6.23
N VAL A 95 -9.41 5.74 -6.52
CA VAL A 95 -8.79 5.82 -7.84
C VAL A 95 -9.46 4.86 -8.82
N ASP A 96 -10.23 5.40 -9.77
CA ASP A 96 -10.87 4.62 -10.83
C ASP A 96 -9.83 3.84 -11.66
N GLY A 97 -10.06 2.55 -11.89
CA GLY A 97 -9.14 1.68 -12.65
C GLY A 97 -7.89 1.21 -11.90
N MET A 98 -7.66 1.65 -10.66
CA MET A 98 -6.55 1.15 -9.85
C MET A 98 -6.85 -0.26 -9.34
N LEU A 99 -5.92 -1.18 -9.56
CA LEU A 99 -6.09 -2.59 -9.26
C LEU A 99 -5.33 -3.03 -8.01
N TYR A 100 -4.18 -2.40 -7.76
CA TYR A 100 -3.28 -2.73 -6.66
C TYR A 100 -2.90 -1.48 -5.85
N LEU A 101 -2.88 -1.63 -4.53
CA LEU A 101 -2.41 -0.61 -3.59
C LEU A 101 -1.41 -1.21 -2.59
N GLY A 102 -0.18 -0.70 -2.60
CA GLY A 102 0.88 -1.03 -1.67
C GLY A 102 1.07 0.06 -0.62
N ILE A 103 0.73 -0.24 0.63
CA ILE A 103 0.86 0.66 1.78
C ILE A 103 1.49 -0.05 3.00
N SER A 104 2.35 -1.02 2.75
CA SER A 104 3.04 -1.81 3.77
C SER A 104 4.21 -1.06 4.42
N GLU A 105 4.71 -1.56 5.55
CA GLU A 105 5.92 -1.06 6.23
C GLU A 105 5.85 0.43 6.61
N MET A 106 4.67 0.87 7.02
CA MET A 106 4.41 2.24 7.46
C MET A 106 3.77 2.25 8.84
N ASN A 107 3.95 3.32 9.61
CA ASN A 107 3.37 3.46 10.95
C ASN A 107 1.89 3.90 10.90
N ILE A 108 1.10 3.23 10.07
CA ILE A 108 -0.33 3.44 9.92
C ILE A 108 -1.06 2.61 10.97
N ARG A 109 -1.94 3.26 11.73
CA ARG A 109 -2.73 2.62 12.80
C ARG A 109 -4.16 2.30 12.39
N GLU A 110 -4.66 3.03 11.40
CA GLU A 110 -5.99 2.88 10.86
C GLU A 110 -6.04 3.33 9.40
N LEU A 111 -6.93 2.72 8.63
CA LEU A 111 -7.30 3.24 7.32
C LEU A 111 -8.19 4.48 7.47
N PRO A 112 -8.39 5.31 6.43
CA PRO A 112 -9.32 6.43 6.50
C PRO A 112 -10.71 5.97 6.93
N ARG A 113 -11.31 6.69 7.87
CA ARG A 113 -12.63 6.34 8.42
C ARG A 113 -13.73 6.28 7.38
N ASN A 114 -13.67 7.17 6.39
CA ASN A 114 -14.67 7.28 5.34
C ASN A 114 -13.97 7.15 3.98
N VAL A 115 -14.48 6.26 3.14
CA VAL A 115 -14.17 6.20 1.69
C VAL A 115 -15.52 6.33 0.99
N THR A 116 -15.68 7.38 0.20
CA THR A 116 -16.98 7.76 -0.39
C THR A 116 -17.26 6.95 -1.65
N LYS A 117 -16.23 6.68 -2.45
CA LYS A 117 -16.34 5.95 -3.72
C LYS A 117 -15.18 4.98 -3.86
N LEU A 118 -15.25 3.84 -3.18
CA LEU A 118 -14.24 2.79 -3.33
C LEU A 118 -14.11 2.43 -4.81
N SER A 119 -12.88 2.40 -5.31
CA SER A 119 -12.60 2.01 -6.69
C SER A 119 -13.22 0.64 -7.01
N SER A 120 -13.92 0.54 -8.14
CA SER A 120 -14.58 -0.68 -8.58
C SER A 120 -13.60 -1.80 -8.92
N ASP A 121 -12.38 -1.43 -9.30
CA ASP A 121 -11.36 -2.35 -9.81
C ASP A 121 -10.39 -2.78 -8.71
N LEU A 122 -10.25 -2.00 -7.63
CA LEU A 122 -9.30 -2.29 -6.56
C LEU A 122 -9.52 -3.69 -5.98
N SER A 123 -8.51 -4.54 -6.09
CA SER A 123 -8.65 -5.97 -5.80
C SER A 123 -7.59 -6.50 -4.84
N TRP A 124 -6.43 -5.82 -4.75
CA TRP A 124 -5.33 -6.24 -3.89
C TRP A 124 -4.76 -5.06 -3.12
N ILE A 125 -4.83 -5.14 -1.80
CA ILE A 125 -4.36 -4.11 -0.88
C ILE A 125 -3.35 -4.74 0.07
N PHE A 126 -2.12 -4.23 0.03
CA PHE A 126 -1.02 -4.70 0.86
C PHE A 126 -0.80 -3.71 2.00
N ILE A 127 -1.02 -4.19 3.22
CA ILE A 127 -0.95 -3.42 4.48
C ILE A 127 -0.05 -4.12 5.51
N GLY A 128 0.82 -5.01 5.03
CA GLY A 128 1.75 -5.75 5.87
C GLY A 128 2.70 -4.83 6.63
N GLU A 129 3.16 -5.27 7.80
CA GLU A 129 4.06 -4.50 8.67
C GLU A 129 3.53 -3.09 9.01
N THR A 130 2.20 -2.95 9.12
CA THR A 130 1.55 -1.76 9.69
C THR A 130 1.05 -2.03 11.10
N ASN A 131 0.55 -0.99 11.78
CA ASN A 131 -0.03 -1.10 13.13
C ASN A 131 -1.57 -1.18 13.11
N ILE A 132 -2.14 -1.65 11.99
CA ILE A 132 -3.59 -1.80 11.82
C ILE A 132 -4.09 -2.96 12.69
N SER A 133 -5.08 -2.67 13.53
CA SER A 133 -5.70 -3.64 14.44
C SER A 133 -7.22 -3.82 14.23
N PHE A 134 -7.81 -3.02 13.35
CA PHE A 134 -9.23 -3.06 13.02
C PHE A 134 -9.51 -2.47 11.64
N PHE A 135 -10.72 -2.69 11.14
CA PHE A 135 -11.18 -2.17 9.84
C PHE A 135 -12.48 -1.38 9.98
N TRP A 136 -12.59 -0.28 9.22
CA TRP A 136 -13.81 0.55 9.14
C TRP A 136 -14.89 -0.10 8.26
N ALA A 137 -16.15 0.30 8.45
CA ALA A 137 -17.31 -0.31 7.77
C ALA A 137 -17.21 -0.39 6.25
N TRP A 138 -16.57 0.59 5.59
CA TRP A 138 -16.45 0.60 4.11
C TRP A 138 -15.67 -0.61 3.57
N VAL A 139 -14.84 -1.26 4.40
CA VAL A 139 -14.06 -2.44 4.02
C VAL A 139 -14.96 -3.64 3.68
N ASP A 140 -16.17 -3.70 4.24
CA ASP A 140 -17.15 -4.74 3.94
C ASP A 140 -17.49 -4.77 2.44
N GLU A 141 -17.53 -3.61 1.77
CA GLU A 141 -17.81 -3.55 0.33
C GLU A 141 -16.79 -4.36 -0.47
N LEU A 142 -15.51 -4.19 -0.17
CA LEU A 142 -14.42 -4.91 -0.85
C LEU A 142 -14.49 -6.40 -0.55
N VAL A 143 -14.70 -6.77 0.71
CA VAL A 143 -14.81 -8.17 1.14
C VAL A 143 -15.92 -8.89 0.39
N ILE A 144 -17.11 -8.28 0.35
CA ILE A 144 -18.28 -8.84 -0.33
C ILE A 144 -18.04 -8.94 -1.83
N ARG A 145 -17.49 -7.89 -2.46
CA ARG A 145 -17.22 -7.87 -3.90
C ARG A 145 -16.19 -8.92 -4.33
N MET A 146 -15.22 -9.22 -3.46
CA MET A 146 -14.11 -10.13 -3.75
C MET A 146 -14.39 -11.57 -3.32
N GLU A 147 -15.56 -11.84 -2.73
CA GLU A 147 -15.95 -13.18 -2.31
C GLU A 147 -15.85 -14.19 -3.48
N GLY A 148 -15.05 -15.25 -3.26
CA GLY A 148 -14.82 -16.30 -4.25
C GLY A 148 -13.89 -15.92 -5.40
N ARG A 149 -13.33 -14.70 -5.41
CA ARG A 149 -12.40 -14.22 -6.46
C ARG A 149 -10.96 -14.18 -5.97
N ALA A 150 -10.70 -13.51 -4.86
CA ALA A 150 -9.36 -13.36 -4.27
C ALA A 150 -9.45 -12.97 -2.80
N ASN A 151 -8.32 -12.99 -2.11
CA ASN A 151 -8.16 -12.36 -0.80
C ASN A 151 -7.73 -10.90 -1.00
N PRO A 152 -8.61 -9.90 -0.78
CA PRO A 152 -8.28 -8.51 -1.04
C PRO A 152 -7.21 -7.93 -0.11
N TRP A 153 -7.13 -8.40 1.13
CA TRP A 153 -6.23 -7.84 2.15
C TRP A 153 -5.03 -8.73 2.36
N LEU A 154 -3.85 -8.24 1.98
CA LEU A 154 -2.56 -8.88 2.25
C LEU A 154 -1.91 -8.14 3.42
N ALA A 155 -2.00 -8.73 4.60
CA ALA A 155 -1.85 -8.02 5.88
C ALA A 155 -0.86 -8.68 6.85
N GLY A 156 -0.02 -9.60 6.36
CA GLY A 156 1.03 -10.18 7.18
C GLY A 156 2.19 -9.19 7.37
N PRO A 157 2.84 -9.15 8.54
CA PRO A 157 2.30 -9.16 9.90
C PRO A 157 1.61 -7.83 10.28
N THR A 158 0.53 -7.89 11.04
CA THR A 158 -0.15 -6.73 11.64
C THR A 158 -0.78 -7.12 12.98
N PRO A 159 -1.06 -6.18 13.89
CA PRO A 159 -1.85 -6.43 15.10
C PRO A 159 -3.16 -7.17 14.85
N TYR A 160 -3.85 -6.87 13.74
CA TYR A 160 -5.06 -7.57 13.33
C TYR A 160 -4.77 -9.04 13.01
N CYS A 161 -3.70 -9.31 12.26
CA CYS A 161 -3.30 -10.67 11.93
C CYS A 161 -2.87 -11.48 13.16
N ASP A 162 -2.18 -10.87 14.13
CA ASP A 162 -1.84 -11.53 15.40
C ASP A 162 -3.10 -12.04 16.14
N ASP A 163 -4.16 -11.24 16.12
CA ASP A 163 -5.41 -11.58 16.78
C ASP A 163 -6.17 -12.63 15.97
N PHE A 164 -6.19 -12.48 14.65
CA PHE A 164 -6.83 -13.44 13.76
C PHE A 164 -6.21 -14.84 13.88
N GLU A 165 -4.89 -14.95 13.94
CA GLU A 165 -4.20 -16.23 14.17
C GLU A 165 -4.58 -16.86 15.52
N LYS A 166 -4.68 -16.05 16.59
CA LYS A 166 -5.13 -16.52 17.91
C LYS A 166 -6.59 -16.99 17.90
N ILE A 167 -7.44 -16.35 17.10
CA ILE A 167 -8.83 -16.79 16.91
C ILE A 167 -8.87 -18.11 16.14
N LEU A 168 -8.07 -18.23 15.08
CA LEU A 168 -8.03 -19.44 14.25
C LEU A 168 -7.54 -20.66 15.04
N ASN A 169 -6.49 -20.49 15.85
CA ASN A 169 -5.92 -21.57 16.67
C ASN A 169 -6.67 -21.82 18.00
N GLY A 170 -7.69 -21.02 18.31
CA GLY A 170 -8.54 -21.16 19.50
C GLY A 170 -7.92 -20.66 20.81
N THR A 171 -6.81 -19.92 20.75
CA THR A 171 -6.20 -19.29 21.94
C THR A 171 -6.88 -17.98 22.36
N SER A 172 -7.65 -17.37 21.46
CA SER A 172 -8.56 -16.24 21.73
C SER A 172 -9.93 -16.49 21.07
N SER A 173 -10.98 -15.86 21.60
CA SER A 173 -12.31 -15.83 20.97
C SER A 173 -12.70 -14.43 20.47
N THR A 174 -11.83 -13.44 20.63
CA THR A 174 -12.11 -12.04 20.26
C THR A 174 -10.86 -11.35 19.69
N PHE A 175 -11.09 -10.33 18.84
CA PHE A 175 -10.07 -9.35 18.48
C PHE A 175 -9.75 -8.43 19.68
N ARG A 176 -8.57 -7.78 19.68
CA ARG A 176 -8.19 -6.80 20.72
C ARG A 176 -9.05 -5.54 20.68
N VAL A 177 -9.53 -5.16 19.49
CA VAL A 177 -10.48 -4.07 19.29
C VAL A 177 -11.89 -4.67 19.25
N PRO A 178 -12.82 -4.24 20.12
CA PRO A 178 -14.18 -4.76 20.12
C PRO A 178 -14.94 -4.31 18.86
N LEU A 179 -15.84 -5.17 18.36
CA LEU A 179 -16.73 -4.85 17.26
C LEU A 179 -17.68 -3.70 17.65
N LEU A 180 -17.65 -2.61 16.87
CA LEU A 180 -18.53 -1.46 16.97
C LEU A 180 -19.33 -1.30 15.67
N PRO A 181 -20.50 -0.61 15.68
CA PRO A 181 -21.34 -0.42 14.49
C PRO A 181 -20.65 0.26 13.30
N GLU A 182 -19.66 1.11 13.57
CA GLU A 182 -18.89 1.84 12.56
C GLU A 182 -17.71 1.04 11.97
N TYR A 183 -17.42 -0.14 12.51
CA TYR A 183 -16.39 -1.05 12.00
C TYR A 183 -16.95 -2.03 10.98
N SER A 184 -16.05 -2.69 10.26
CA SER A 184 -16.36 -3.74 9.30
C SER A 184 -17.08 -4.90 10.00
N GLN A 185 -18.33 -5.15 9.65
CA GLN A 185 -19.14 -6.22 10.24
C GLN A 185 -18.70 -7.60 9.72
N THR A 186 -17.91 -7.64 8.64
CA THR A 186 -17.25 -8.86 8.17
C THR A 186 -15.89 -9.04 8.84
N MET A 187 -14.97 -8.09 8.73
CA MET A 187 -13.59 -8.25 9.21
C MET A 187 -13.47 -8.20 10.74
N MET A 188 -14.42 -7.61 11.45
CA MET A 188 -14.37 -7.50 12.91
C MET A 188 -15.29 -8.50 13.64
N ASP A 189 -15.94 -9.44 12.94
CA ASP A 189 -16.75 -10.50 13.56
C ASP A 189 -15.92 -11.80 13.76
N PRO A 190 -15.53 -12.16 15.00
CA PRO A 190 -14.76 -13.36 15.28
C PRO A 190 -15.61 -14.65 15.34
N SER A 191 -16.91 -14.58 15.05
CA SER A 191 -17.82 -15.74 15.16
C SER A 191 -17.37 -16.93 14.32
N GLU A 192 -17.65 -18.15 14.79
CA GLU A 192 -17.37 -19.37 14.02
C GLU A 192 -18.07 -19.38 12.66
N ALA A 193 -19.25 -18.77 12.58
CA ALA A 193 -20.02 -18.64 11.34
C ALA A 193 -19.33 -17.75 10.31
N ASN A 194 -18.61 -16.71 10.75
CA ASN A 194 -17.93 -15.75 9.88
C ASN A 194 -16.49 -16.16 9.53
N ARG A 195 -15.92 -17.17 10.21
CA ARG A 195 -14.55 -17.65 9.96
C ARG A 195 -14.22 -17.91 8.48
N PRO A 196 -15.09 -18.55 7.66
CA PRO A 196 -14.81 -18.76 6.23
C PRO A 196 -14.69 -17.46 5.43
N VAL A 197 -15.37 -16.39 5.85
CA VAL A 197 -15.27 -15.07 5.24
C VAL A 197 -13.92 -14.46 5.58
N LEU A 198 -13.52 -14.47 6.86
CA LEU A 198 -12.22 -13.96 7.30
C LEU A 198 -11.06 -14.64 6.55
N GLU A 199 -11.03 -15.98 6.51
CA GLU A 199 -9.97 -16.76 5.83
C GLU A 199 -9.86 -16.47 4.32
N LYS A 200 -10.95 -16.03 3.70
CA LYS A 200 -11.01 -15.63 2.28
C LYS A 200 -10.82 -14.13 2.06
N SER A 201 -10.87 -13.33 3.11
CA SER A 201 -10.79 -11.86 3.03
C SER A 201 -9.38 -11.35 3.30
N VAL A 202 -8.69 -11.97 4.25
CA VAL A 202 -7.34 -11.56 4.69
C VAL A 202 -6.32 -12.68 4.52
N ARG A 203 -5.12 -12.32 4.09
CA ARG A 203 -3.93 -13.18 4.12
C ARG A 203 -2.95 -12.59 5.13
N CYS A 204 -2.70 -13.32 6.20
CA CYS A 204 -1.76 -12.95 7.26
C CYS A 204 -0.38 -13.59 7.08
N ASP A 205 -0.01 -13.91 5.85
CA ASP A 205 1.26 -14.57 5.55
C ASP A 205 2.42 -13.57 5.65
N PRO A 206 3.37 -13.74 6.58
CA PRO A 206 4.49 -12.83 6.75
C PRO A 206 5.51 -12.88 5.61
N THR A 207 5.40 -13.86 4.69
CA THR A 207 6.25 -13.94 3.50
C THR A 207 5.74 -13.10 2.34
N ILE A 208 4.52 -12.57 2.45
CA ILE A 208 3.98 -11.63 1.46
C ILE A 208 4.48 -10.23 1.82
N GLU A 209 5.64 -9.90 1.28
CA GLU A 209 6.22 -8.57 1.40
C GLU A 209 5.40 -7.57 0.57
N GLY A 210 5.26 -6.34 1.09
CA GLY A 210 4.63 -5.24 0.35
C GLY A 210 5.63 -4.42 -0.47
N LEU A 211 6.87 -4.89 -0.59
CA LEU A 211 7.89 -4.31 -1.43
C LEU A 211 7.70 -4.85 -2.86
N PHE A 212 7.44 -3.96 -3.81
CA PHE A 212 7.15 -4.35 -5.20
C PHE A 212 8.37 -4.27 -6.10
N TYR A 213 9.26 -3.30 -5.86
CA TYR A 213 10.58 -3.32 -6.48
C TYR A 213 11.43 -4.43 -5.85
N PRO A 214 12.05 -5.33 -6.63
CA PRO A 214 12.77 -6.48 -6.07
C PRO A 214 14.15 -6.09 -5.48
N LEU A 215 14.19 -5.23 -4.45
CA LEU A 215 15.42 -4.69 -3.86
C LEU A 215 16.36 -5.79 -3.39
N ASP A 216 15.86 -6.83 -2.71
CA ASP A 216 16.72 -7.92 -2.20
C ASP A 216 17.43 -8.67 -3.33
N ILE A 217 16.73 -8.89 -4.45
CA ILE A 217 17.30 -9.52 -5.65
C ILE A 217 18.32 -8.57 -6.28
N GLU A 218 17.96 -7.29 -6.41
CA GLU A 218 18.84 -6.24 -6.94
C GLU A 218 20.14 -6.15 -6.14
N ASP A 219 20.05 -6.21 -4.81
CA ASP A 219 21.16 -6.15 -3.86
C ASP A 219 22.10 -7.33 -3.98
N SER A 220 21.50 -8.52 -4.02
CA SER A 220 22.20 -9.79 -4.19
C SER A 220 22.98 -9.83 -5.50
N ILE A 221 22.38 -9.32 -6.58
CA ILE A 221 23.01 -9.29 -7.91
C ILE A 221 24.07 -8.19 -8.01
N ASN A 222 23.76 -6.99 -7.52
CA ASN A 222 24.57 -5.83 -7.83
C ASN A 222 25.83 -5.73 -6.99
N ALA A 223 25.87 -6.14 -5.71
CA ALA A 223 27.08 -6.27 -4.87
C ALA A 223 28.20 -5.18 -4.98
N ILE A 224 27.93 -4.00 -5.57
CA ILE A 224 28.93 -2.97 -5.90
C ILE A 224 29.36 -2.18 -4.64
N SER A 225 28.66 -2.39 -3.54
CA SER A 225 29.05 -2.15 -2.14
C SER A 225 27.99 -2.84 -1.28
N THR A 226 28.24 -3.16 -0.01
CA THR A 226 27.12 -3.52 0.89
C THR A 226 26.14 -2.35 0.89
N PRO A 227 24.92 -2.52 0.33
CA PRO A 227 23.96 -1.44 0.31
C PRO A 227 23.63 -1.05 1.76
N PRO A 228 23.36 0.24 2.03
CA PRO A 228 22.84 0.63 3.34
C PRO A 228 21.60 -0.22 3.64
N PRO A 229 21.44 -0.73 4.87
CA PRO A 229 20.24 -1.45 5.24
C PRO A 229 19.01 -0.57 4.99
N LEU A 230 17.92 -1.18 4.53
CA LEU A 230 16.64 -0.48 4.42
C LEU A 230 16.26 0.08 5.78
N VAL A 231 16.06 1.40 5.83
CA VAL A 231 15.58 2.05 7.05
C VAL A 231 14.09 1.75 7.16
N ARG A 232 13.76 0.63 7.81
CA ARG A 232 12.39 0.31 8.18
C ARG A 232 11.99 1.21 9.34
N TYR A 233 10.93 1.99 9.17
CA TYR A 233 10.39 2.83 10.23
C TYR A 233 9.63 1.96 11.23
N VAL A 234 10.36 1.28 12.11
CA VAL A 234 9.76 0.54 13.23
C VAL A 234 9.45 1.56 14.32
N GLY A 235 8.16 1.84 14.54
CA GLY A 235 7.65 2.79 15.53
C GLY A 235 6.64 2.14 16.46
#